data_AF-A0A815CIC2-F1
#
_entry.id   AF-A0A815CIC2-F1
#
_cell.length_a   1.000
_cell.length_b   1.000
_cell.length_c   1.000
_cell.angle_alpha   90.00
_cell.angle_beta   90.00
_cell.angle_gamma   90.00
#
_symmetry.space_group_name_H-M   'P 1'
#
loop_
_entity.id
_entity.type
_entity.pdbx_description
1 polymer ?
#
loop_
_entity_poly.entity_id
_entity_poly.type
_entity_poly.pdbx_seq_one_letter_code
_entity_poly.pdbx_strand_id
1 'polypeptide(L)'
;MGIQAPDIGQIQKIRIGHNSEKFGSAWYLEKVLIQRHLSEQPEKRKRGFKSGRSQRLSQISATDPNVEEYWFVCRQWFDKSSGDKATVRELLPTDEQGNILSDRQELTYEVHVFTGDKSGAGIDANVFLTIYGESEDTGERELQQSKTNRNKFERNQEDVFEIKAAALGKLKKIKIRHDDSNIGSAWYLDRVEITDPETNQLYHFVCQKWLATDKDDGLISREIPALENKALRLAAARESSAGSSVNYGLEMKSKFSQK
;
A
#
# COMPACT_ATOMS: atom_id res chain seq x y z
N MET A 1 -26.35 6.84 4.78
CA MET A 1 -26.15 6.17 3.48
C MET A 1 -25.44 4.86 3.77
N GLY A 2 -26.05 3.71 3.46
CA GLY A 2 -25.44 2.40 3.70
C GLY A 2 -24.58 1.99 2.51
N ILE A 3 -23.44 1.34 2.77
CA ILE A 3 -22.59 0.74 1.75
C ILE A 3 -22.80 -0.77 1.80
N GLN A 4 -23.14 -1.39 0.67
CA GLN A 4 -23.16 -2.85 0.54
C GLN A 4 -21.79 -3.33 0.05
N ALA A 5 -21.20 -4.27 0.77
CA ALA A 5 -19.92 -4.89 0.44
C ALA A 5 -19.97 -6.39 0.79
N PRO A 6 -19.10 -7.22 0.18
CA PRO A 6 -18.88 -8.59 0.64
C PRO A 6 -18.53 -8.63 2.12
N ASP A 7 -18.84 -9.74 2.79
CA ASP A 7 -18.44 -9.92 4.18
C ASP A 7 -16.91 -10.04 4.27
N ILE A 8 -16.27 -9.02 4.85
CA ILE A 8 -14.82 -8.94 5.06
C ILE A 8 -14.39 -9.42 6.45
N GLY A 9 -15.32 -9.91 7.27
CA GLY A 9 -15.05 -10.22 8.68
C GLY A 9 -14.84 -8.96 9.52
N GLN A 10 -14.05 -9.06 10.59
CA GLN A 10 -13.79 -7.94 11.49
C GLN A 10 -13.09 -6.79 10.76
N ILE A 11 -13.53 -5.56 11.00
CA ILE A 11 -12.89 -4.37 10.42
C ILE A 11 -11.61 -4.09 11.21
N GLN A 12 -10.47 -4.31 10.58
CA GLN A 12 -9.17 -4.20 11.26
C GLN A 12 -8.51 -2.83 11.11
N LYS A 13 -8.95 -2.05 10.12
CA LYS A 13 -8.53 -0.68 9.83
C LYS A 13 -9.48 -0.03 8.85
N ILE A 14 -9.44 1.28 8.77
CA ILE A 14 -10.02 2.03 7.65
C ILE A 14 -9.00 2.99 7.08
N ARG A 15 -9.15 3.32 5.80
CA ARG A 15 -8.45 4.42 5.18
C ARG A 15 -9.44 5.49 4.78
N ILE A 16 -9.14 6.71 5.16
CA ILE A 16 -9.96 7.87 4.85
C ILE A 16 -9.08 9.03 4.40
N GLY A 17 -9.56 9.86 3.49
CA GLY A 17 -8.79 10.97 2.97
C GLY A 17 -9.42 11.60 1.73
N HIS A 18 -8.68 12.53 1.12
CA HIS A 18 -9.08 13.24 -0.10
C HIS A 18 -7.89 13.36 -1.07
N ASN A 19 -8.19 13.54 -2.35
CA ASN A 19 -7.21 13.69 -3.44
C ASN A 19 -6.64 15.11 -3.60
N SER A 20 -7.07 16.07 -2.76
CA SER A 20 -6.60 17.47 -2.76
C SER A 20 -6.71 18.22 -4.10
N GLU A 21 -7.53 17.76 -5.04
CA GLU A 21 -7.61 18.34 -6.39
C GLU A 21 -8.27 19.73 -6.42
N LYS A 22 -8.99 20.12 -5.36
CA LYS A 22 -9.75 21.38 -5.30
C LYS A 22 -9.25 22.27 -4.17
N PHE A 23 -9.18 23.57 -4.44
CA PHE A 23 -8.91 24.59 -3.43
C PHE A 23 -9.91 24.47 -2.27
N GLY A 24 -9.42 24.53 -1.03
CA GLY A 24 -10.26 24.41 0.17
C GLY A 24 -10.72 22.99 0.51
N SER A 25 -10.04 21.94 0.01
CA SER A 25 -10.37 20.55 0.37
C SER A 25 -10.03 20.14 1.81
N ALA A 26 -9.57 21.09 2.64
CA ALA A 26 -9.20 20.84 4.02
C ALA A 26 -10.43 20.51 4.88
N TRP A 27 -10.33 19.48 5.72
CA TRP A 27 -11.41 19.12 6.64
C TRP A 27 -10.87 18.48 7.91
N TYR A 28 -11.63 18.60 9.00
CA TYR A 28 -11.28 18.00 10.30
C TYR A 28 -12.12 16.76 10.53
N LEU A 29 -11.47 15.64 10.88
CA LEU A 29 -12.16 14.40 11.23
C LEU A 29 -12.06 14.18 12.74
N GLU A 30 -13.20 14.24 13.43
CA GLU A 30 -13.29 13.86 14.84
C GLU A 30 -13.19 12.34 15.00
N LYS A 31 -14.12 11.61 14.39
CA LYS A 31 -14.22 10.15 14.44
C LYS A 31 -15.03 9.58 13.28
N VAL A 32 -14.82 8.31 12.97
CA VAL A 32 -15.70 7.49 12.12
C VAL A 32 -16.35 6.42 12.98
N LEU A 33 -17.67 6.26 12.85
CA LEU A 33 -18.44 5.17 13.43
C LEU A 33 -18.89 4.25 12.30
N ILE A 34 -18.57 2.97 12.39
CA ILE A 34 -19.05 1.97 11.43
C ILE A 34 -19.93 0.96 12.16
N GLN A 35 -21.16 0.81 11.68
CA GLN A 35 -22.07 -0.24 12.12
C GLN A 35 -22.12 -1.31 11.03
N ARG A 36 -21.51 -2.46 11.31
CA ARG A 36 -21.50 -3.62 10.43
C ARG A 36 -22.69 -4.51 10.80
N HIS A 37 -23.67 -4.56 9.90
CA HIS A 37 -24.83 -5.44 10.02
C HIS A 37 -24.47 -6.83 9.50
N LEU A 38 -24.57 -7.84 10.36
CA LEU A 38 -24.36 -9.24 10.03
C LEU A 38 -25.66 -9.82 9.47
N SER A 39 -25.58 -10.54 8.35
CA SER A 39 -26.70 -11.33 7.85
C SER A 39 -26.97 -12.50 8.82
N GLU A 40 -28.24 -12.78 9.14
CA GLU A 40 -28.62 -13.95 9.94
C GLU A 40 -28.03 -15.24 9.36
N GLN A 41 -27.13 -15.88 10.09
CA GLN A 41 -26.67 -17.24 9.80
C GLN A 41 -27.67 -18.22 10.42
N PRO A 42 -28.16 -19.25 9.70
CA PRO A 42 -29.02 -20.27 10.29
C PRO A 42 -28.24 -21.00 11.40
N GLU A 43 -28.85 -21.11 12.60
CA GLU A 43 -28.20 -21.58 13.82
C GLU A 43 -27.35 -22.85 13.61
N LYS A 44 -26.02 -22.71 13.77
CA LYS A 44 -25.14 -23.85 13.99
C LYS A 44 -24.71 -23.91 15.45
N ARG A 45 -25.15 -25.00 16.08
CA ARG A 45 -24.93 -25.43 17.47
C ARG A 45 -23.58 -25.01 18.05
N LYS A 46 -23.64 -24.31 19.19
CA LYS A 46 -22.50 -23.95 20.06
C LYS A 46 -21.66 -25.17 20.46
N ARG A 47 -20.42 -25.23 20.00
CA ARG A 47 -19.26 -25.78 20.76
C ARG A 47 -17.98 -25.09 20.29
N GLY A 48 -17.28 -24.41 21.20
CA GLY A 48 -15.91 -23.96 20.95
C GLY A 48 -15.51 -22.72 21.73
N PHE A 49 -14.46 -22.86 22.54
CA PHE A 49 -13.78 -21.83 23.34
C PHE A 49 -13.62 -20.49 22.62
N LYS A 50 -14.09 -19.39 23.23
CA LYS A 50 -13.67 -18.04 22.83
C LYS A 50 -12.26 -17.80 23.35
N SER A 51 -11.32 -17.48 22.45
CA SER A 51 -10.00 -16.99 22.86
C SER A 51 -10.14 -15.60 23.50
N GLY A 52 -9.28 -15.29 24.49
CA GLY A 52 -9.35 -14.04 25.27
C GLY A 52 -9.28 -12.75 24.44
N ARG A 53 -8.79 -12.82 23.19
CA ARG A 53 -8.74 -11.69 22.25
C ARG A 53 -10.13 -11.26 21.76
N SER A 54 -11.07 -12.20 21.64
CA SER A 54 -12.46 -11.93 21.27
C SER A 54 -13.28 -11.29 22.40
N GLN A 55 -12.86 -11.43 23.67
CA GLN A 55 -13.57 -10.84 24.81
C GLN A 55 -13.36 -9.33 24.96
N ARG A 56 -12.26 -8.77 24.42
CA ARG A 56 -11.95 -7.33 24.57
C ARG A 56 -12.75 -6.44 23.61
N LEU A 57 -13.23 -7.01 22.50
CA LEU A 57 -14.05 -6.34 21.48
C LEU A 57 -15.55 -6.69 21.58
N SER A 58 -15.95 -7.56 22.51
CA SER A 58 -17.34 -8.03 22.61
C SER A 58 -18.27 -7.14 23.45
N GLN A 59 -17.86 -5.91 23.76
CA GLN A 59 -18.73 -4.93 24.45
C GLN A 59 -19.47 -3.99 23.48
N ILE A 60 -19.41 -4.23 22.16
CA ILE A 60 -19.62 -3.16 21.18
C ILE A 60 -21.02 -3.15 20.51
N SER A 61 -22.07 -3.49 21.26
CA SER A 61 -23.45 -3.15 20.89
C SER A 61 -24.35 -3.46 22.08
N ALA A 62 -24.82 -2.42 22.77
CA ALA A 62 -25.74 -2.59 23.88
C ALA A 62 -27.18 -2.94 23.43
N THR A 63 -27.46 -3.00 22.11
CA THR A 63 -28.84 -2.93 21.61
C THR A 63 -29.22 -3.91 20.47
N ASP A 64 -28.28 -4.45 19.68
CA ASP A 64 -28.57 -5.47 18.63
C ASP A 64 -27.41 -6.46 18.45
N PRO A 65 -27.60 -7.78 18.66
CA PRO A 65 -26.56 -8.79 18.49
C PRO A 65 -26.12 -8.99 17.03
N ASN A 66 -26.88 -8.49 16.06
CA ASN A 66 -26.55 -8.55 14.63
C ASN A 66 -25.78 -7.31 14.15
N VAL A 67 -25.45 -6.39 15.04
CA VAL A 67 -24.68 -5.19 14.72
C VAL A 67 -23.38 -5.20 15.50
N GLU A 68 -22.27 -5.17 14.76
CA GLU A 68 -20.96 -4.85 15.32
C GLU A 68 -20.68 -3.36 15.09
N GLU A 69 -20.40 -2.61 16.15
CA GLU A 69 -20.00 -1.21 16.02
C GLU A 69 -18.46 -1.09 16.08
N TYR A 70 -17.90 -0.14 15.35
CA TYR A 70 -16.46 0.13 15.31
C TYR A 70 -16.21 1.62 15.39
N TRP A 71 -15.34 2.01 16.31
CA TRP A 71 -14.95 3.39 16.55
C TRP A 71 -13.56 3.63 15.95
N PHE A 72 -13.40 4.75 15.24
CA PHE A 72 -12.12 5.21 14.71
C PHE A 72 -11.96 6.68 15.06
N VAL A 73 -11.48 6.97 16.26
CA VAL A 73 -11.20 8.34 16.70
C VAL A 73 -9.95 8.86 15.99
N CYS A 74 -10.03 10.06 15.40
CA CYS A 74 -8.93 10.66 14.62
C CYS A 74 -8.50 12.02 15.19
N ARG A 75 -9.45 12.91 15.46
CA ARG A 75 -9.23 14.28 15.97
C ARG A 75 -8.14 15.06 15.24
N GLN A 76 -8.11 15.00 13.90
CA GLN A 76 -7.06 15.66 13.13
C GLN A 76 -7.56 16.25 11.81
N TRP A 77 -6.87 17.30 11.38
CA TRP A 77 -7.01 17.92 10.06
C TRP A 77 -6.44 17.02 8.97
N PHE A 78 -7.16 17.00 7.85
CA PHE A 78 -6.75 16.44 6.58
C PHE A 78 -6.54 17.63 5.63
N ASP A 79 -5.31 18.16 5.62
CA ASP A 79 -4.95 19.36 4.89
C ASP A 79 -3.44 19.31 4.56
N LYS A 80 -3.01 19.82 3.41
CA LYS A 80 -1.58 19.99 3.07
C LYS A 80 -0.96 21.21 3.77
N SER A 81 -1.76 22.22 4.14
CA SER A 81 -1.28 23.47 4.74
C SER A 81 -1.40 23.55 6.26
N SER A 82 -2.19 22.68 6.89
CA SER A 82 -2.50 22.73 8.32
C SER A 82 -2.29 21.36 8.98
N GLY A 83 -2.27 21.32 10.32
CA GLY A 83 -2.08 20.08 11.07
C GLY A 83 -0.72 19.44 10.80
N ASP A 84 -0.71 18.12 10.57
CA ASP A 84 0.48 17.34 10.23
C ASP A 84 0.69 17.18 8.71
N LYS A 85 -0.06 17.93 7.90
CA LYS A 85 0.01 17.94 6.44
C LYS A 85 -0.49 16.68 5.73
N ALA A 86 -1.06 15.72 6.46
CA ALA A 86 -1.55 14.47 5.88
C ALA A 86 -2.97 14.62 5.32
N THR A 87 -3.20 14.23 4.06
CA THR A 87 -4.52 14.28 3.40
C THR A 87 -5.22 12.94 3.34
N VAL A 88 -4.54 11.88 3.79
CA VAL A 88 -5.03 10.51 3.89
C VAL A 88 -4.47 9.88 5.17
N ARG A 89 -5.30 9.14 5.90
CA ARG A 89 -4.89 8.39 7.10
C ARG A 89 -5.41 6.97 7.08
N GLU A 90 -4.61 6.09 7.66
CA GLU A 90 -5.04 4.79 8.11
C GLU A 90 -5.42 4.91 9.59
N LEU A 91 -6.66 4.52 9.93
CA LEU A 91 -7.16 4.55 11.30
C LEU A 91 -7.39 3.11 11.78
N LEU A 92 -6.92 2.85 12.99
CA LEU A 92 -7.12 1.57 13.68
C LEU A 92 -8.36 1.65 14.57
N PRO A 93 -9.06 0.53 14.83
CA PRO A 93 -10.17 0.50 15.76
C PRO A 93 -9.76 1.01 17.14
N THR A 94 -10.59 1.85 17.74
CA THR A 94 -10.42 2.41 19.08
C THR A 94 -11.59 2.04 19.98
N ASP A 95 -11.44 2.26 21.29
CA ASP A 95 -12.59 2.44 22.16
C ASP A 95 -13.21 3.84 21.96
N GLU A 96 -14.27 4.14 22.72
CA GLU A 96 -14.96 5.43 22.68
C GLU A 96 -14.06 6.61 23.09
N GLN A 97 -13.04 6.36 23.91
CA GLN A 97 -12.10 7.37 24.40
C GLN A 97 -10.97 7.64 23.40
N GLY A 98 -10.78 6.75 22.43
CA GLY A 98 -9.76 6.84 21.38
C GLY A 98 -8.52 5.98 21.64
N ASN A 99 -8.55 5.08 22.62
CA ASN A 99 -7.45 4.14 22.84
C ASN A 99 -7.51 3.04 21.77
N ILE A 100 -6.38 2.81 21.09
CA ILE A 100 -6.27 1.81 20.04
C ILE A 100 -6.54 0.41 20.63
N LEU A 101 -7.45 -0.33 20.01
CA LEU A 101 -7.81 -1.69 20.39
C LEU A 101 -6.98 -2.77 19.69
N SER A 102 -6.21 -2.40 18.68
CA SER A 102 -5.33 -3.32 17.96
C SER A 102 -3.95 -3.42 18.63
N ASP A 103 -3.45 -4.64 18.77
CA ASP A 103 -2.07 -5.01 19.10
C ASP A 103 -1.13 -4.99 17.88
N ARG A 104 -1.51 -4.25 16.82
CA ARG A 104 -0.75 -4.20 15.58
C ARG A 104 0.55 -3.46 15.78
N GLN A 105 1.65 -4.12 15.43
CA GLN A 105 2.94 -3.48 15.34
C GLN A 105 3.01 -2.68 14.05
N GLU A 106 3.17 -1.36 14.18
CA GLU A 106 3.56 -0.50 13.06
C GLU A 106 5.06 -0.66 12.81
N LEU A 107 5.41 -0.91 11.56
CA LEU A 107 6.76 -1.12 11.07
C LEU A 107 7.07 -0.08 10.00
N THR A 108 8.33 0.27 9.88
CA THR A 108 8.85 1.15 8.83
C THR A 108 9.57 0.31 7.78
N TYR A 109 8.99 0.22 6.59
CA TYR A 109 9.61 -0.40 5.43
C TYR A 109 10.48 0.62 4.70
N GLU A 110 11.75 0.28 4.48
CA GLU A 110 12.65 1.07 3.65
C GLU A 110 12.49 0.64 2.19
N VAL A 111 12.21 1.62 1.33
CA VAL A 111 11.87 1.42 -0.09
C VAL A 111 12.87 2.18 -0.94
N HIS A 112 13.57 1.46 -1.80
CA HIS A 112 14.50 2.02 -2.77
C HIS A 112 13.86 1.97 -4.15
N VAL A 113 13.75 3.11 -4.82
CA VAL A 113 13.19 3.23 -6.17
C VAL A 113 14.31 3.61 -7.12
N PHE A 114 14.54 2.78 -8.15
CA PHE A 114 15.58 3.00 -9.15
C PHE A 114 14.95 3.43 -10.46
N THR A 115 15.24 4.66 -10.88
CA THR A 115 14.86 5.16 -12.21
C THR A 115 15.96 4.78 -13.20
N GLY A 116 15.60 4.17 -14.33
CA GLY A 116 16.58 3.62 -15.25
C GLY A 116 17.32 4.67 -16.08
N ASP A 117 18.41 4.22 -16.71
CA ASP A 117 19.30 5.08 -17.51
C ASP A 117 18.86 5.18 -18.99
N LYS A 118 17.61 5.61 -19.23
CA LYS A 118 17.10 5.93 -20.57
C LYS A 118 16.98 7.44 -20.76
N SER A 119 17.14 7.91 -22.00
CA SER A 119 16.96 9.33 -22.32
C SER A 119 15.54 9.78 -21.99
N GLY A 120 15.39 10.82 -21.17
CA GLY A 120 14.10 11.31 -20.69
C GLY A 120 13.37 10.33 -19.77
N ALA A 121 14.12 9.57 -18.95
CA ALA A 121 13.56 8.61 -18.01
C ALA A 121 13.01 9.22 -16.71
N GLY A 122 13.34 10.46 -16.39
CA GLY A 122 12.95 11.11 -15.14
C GLY A 122 11.56 11.74 -15.18
N ILE A 123 10.99 12.03 -14.01
CA ILE A 123 9.62 12.56 -13.87
C ILE A 123 9.48 13.50 -12.67
N ASP A 124 8.71 14.58 -12.85
CA ASP A 124 8.36 15.55 -11.79
C ASP A 124 6.96 15.33 -11.18
N ALA A 125 6.18 14.40 -11.72
CA ALA A 125 4.85 14.04 -11.23
C ALA A 125 4.88 13.31 -9.88
N ASN A 126 3.73 13.24 -9.20
CA ASN A 126 3.64 12.54 -7.93
C ASN A 126 3.62 11.02 -8.17
N VAL A 127 4.50 10.30 -7.49
CA VAL A 127 4.60 8.84 -7.56
C VAL A 127 3.95 8.20 -6.33
N PHE A 128 3.20 7.13 -6.55
CA PHE A 128 2.45 6.41 -5.53
C PHE A 128 2.82 4.93 -5.54
N LEU A 129 2.94 4.34 -4.35
CA LEU A 129 3.27 2.94 -4.14
C LEU A 129 2.23 2.26 -3.23
N THR A 130 1.87 1.03 -3.55
CA THR A 130 1.20 0.09 -2.65
C THR A 130 2.03 -1.16 -2.55
N ILE A 131 2.32 -1.62 -1.33
CA ILE A 131 3.02 -2.87 -1.06
C ILE A 131 1.98 -3.87 -0.56
N TYR A 132 1.94 -5.04 -1.20
CA TYR A 132 1.04 -6.13 -0.85
C TYR A 132 1.84 -7.28 -0.23
N GLY A 133 1.51 -7.64 1.02
CA GLY A 133 2.04 -8.81 1.71
C GLY A 133 1.05 -9.98 1.73
N GLU A 134 1.34 -10.98 2.56
CA GLU A 134 0.46 -12.13 2.79
C GLU A 134 -0.75 -11.78 3.65
N SER A 135 -0.53 -10.91 4.64
CA SER A 135 -1.53 -10.59 5.66
C SER A 135 -2.25 -9.29 5.37
N GLU A 136 -1.54 -8.30 4.83
CA GLU A 136 -1.97 -6.91 4.76
C GLU A 136 -1.37 -6.21 3.54
N ASP A 137 -1.89 -5.03 3.23
CA ASP A 137 -1.31 -4.08 2.30
C ASP A 137 -1.11 -2.70 2.94
N THR A 138 -0.18 -1.93 2.38
CA THR A 138 0.08 -0.55 2.81
C THR A 138 -0.94 0.42 2.27
N GLY A 139 -1.90 -0.03 1.47
CA GLY A 139 -2.61 0.72 0.43
C GLY A 139 -1.73 1.71 -0.32
N GLU A 140 -2.36 2.65 -1.02
CA GLU A 140 -1.62 3.68 -1.75
C GLU A 140 -0.96 4.72 -0.85
N ARG A 141 0.34 4.92 -1.05
CA ARG A 141 1.23 5.83 -0.32
C ARG A 141 1.95 6.71 -1.34
N GLU A 142 1.86 8.03 -1.18
CA GLU A 142 2.59 8.96 -2.02
C GLU A 142 4.06 9.05 -1.57
N LEU A 143 4.98 8.95 -2.52
CA LEU A 143 6.43 8.99 -2.29
C LEU A 143 6.94 10.44 -2.28
N GLN A 144 6.47 11.23 -1.31
CA GLN A 144 6.70 12.68 -1.27
C GLN A 144 8.14 13.06 -0.88
N GLN A 145 8.68 12.39 0.14
CA GLN A 145 9.94 12.77 0.79
C GLN A 145 10.96 11.63 0.71
N SER A 146 11.91 11.78 -0.20
CA SER A 146 13.07 10.89 -0.30
C SER A 146 14.12 11.30 0.75
N LYS A 147 14.74 10.30 1.38
CA LYS A 147 15.88 10.48 2.29
C LYS A 147 17.13 10.94 1.55
N THR A 148 17.26 10.58 0.27
CA THR A 148 18.49 10.76 -0.50
C THR A 148 18.46 12.00 -1.39
N ASN A 149 17.31 12.30 -2.02
CA ASN A 149 17.23 13.39 -3.00
C ASN A 149 16.03 14.30 -2.78
N ARG A 150 16.22 15.60 -3.00
CA ARG A 150 15.11 16.57 -3.02
C ARG A 150 14.33 16.50 -4.32
N ASN A 151 15.07 16.50 -5.44
CA ASN A 151 14.53 16.21 -6.76
C ASN A 151 14.61 14.70 -6.99
N LYS A 152 13.45 14.07 -7.10
CA LYS A 152 13.29 12.61 -7.02
C LYS A 152 13.03 12.07 -8.42
N PHE A 153 13.26 10.78 -8.60
CA PHE A 153 12.91 10.03 -9.80
C PHE A 153 13.60 10.56 -11.06
N GLU A 154 14.83 11.07 -10.93
CA GLU A 154 15.67 11.48 -12.05
C GLU A 154 16.27 10.30 -12.79
N ARG A 155 16.63 10.50 -14.05
CA ARG A 155 17.31 9.46 -14.86
C ARG A 155 18.54 8.92 -14.10
N ASN A 156 18.64 7.59 -14.03
CA ASN A 156 19.75 6.89 -13.37
C ASN A 156 19.94 7.27 -11.89
N GLN A 157 18.83 7.58 -11.20
CA GLN A 157 18.81 7.94 -9.78
C GLN A 157 18.19 6.83 -8.93
N GLU A 158 18.67 6.75 -7.70
CA GLU A 158 18.08 5.98 -6.60
C GLU A 158 17.45 6.92 -5.57
N ASP A 159 16.18 6.68 -5.24
CA ASP A 159 15.44 7.39 -4.21
C ASP A 159 15.01 6.46 -3.09
N VAL A 160 15.29 6.85 -1.84
CA VAL A 160 15.00 6.03 -0.66
C VAL A 160 13.86 6.65 0.15
N PHE A 161 12.84 5.86 0.45
CA PHE A 161 11.65 6.27 1.19
C PHE A 161 11.41 5.38 2.41
N GLU A 162 10.69 5.92 3.38
CA GLU A 162 10.14 5.16 4.50
C GLU A 162 8.62 5.09 4.38
N ILE A 163 8.08 3.87 4.42
CA ILE A 163 6.64 3.63 4.46
C ILE A 163 6.29 2.96 5.77
N LYS A 164 5.46 3.62 6.57
CA LYS A 164 4.87 3.04 7.77
C LYS A 164 3.64 2.22 7.43
N ALA A 165 3.59 1.00 7.95
CA ALA A 165 2.46 0.09 7.83
C ALA A 165 2.48 -0.99 8.91
N ALA A 166 1.37 -1.68 9.11
CA ALA A 166 1.36 -2.91 9.90
C ALA A 166 2.28 -3.98 9.28
N ALA A 167 2.66 -4.98 10.06
CA ALA A 167 3.35 -6.18 9.57
C ALA A 167 2.62 -6.80 8.37
N LEU A 168 3.23 -6.69 7.20
CA LEU A 168 2.69 -7.17 5.92
C LEU A 168 2.87 -8.69 5.75
N GLY A 169 3.78 -9.30 6.52
CA GLY A 169 4.28 -10.65 6.26
C GLY A 169 5.11 -10.69 4.98
N LYS A 170 5.24 -11.87 4.37
CA LYS A 170 6.03 -12.03 3.15
C LYS A 170 5.48 -11.18 2.00
N LEU A 171 6.30 -10.28 1.47
CA LEU A 171 5.90 -9.40 0.37
C LEU A 171 5.64 -10.21 -0.91
N LYS A 172 4.57 -9.88 -1.61
CA LYS A 172 4.08 -10.60 -2.80
C LYS A 172 4.18 -9.80 -4.07
N LYS A 173 3.75 -8.55 -4.03
CA LYS A 173 3.76 -7.64 -5.17
C LYS A 173 3.72 -6.20 -4.70
N ILE A 174 4.05 -5.30 -5.61
CA ILE A 174 3.78 -3.88 -5.46
C ILE A 174 2.84 -3.41 -6.57
N LYS A 175 2.15 -2.29 -6.33
CA LYS A 175 1.56 -1.46 -7.37
C LYS A 175 2.22 -0.10 -7.32
N ILE A 176 2.80 0.35 -8.42
CA ILE A 176 3.44 1.66 -8.52
C ILE A 176 2.84 2.43 -9.69
N ARG A 177 2.61 3.74 -9.52
CA ARG A 177 2.04 4.61 -10.53
C ARG A 177 2.47 6.06 -10.35
N HIS A 178 2.26 6.90 -11.36
CA HIS A 178 2.22 8.35 -11.20
C HIS A 178 0.80 8.90 -11.47
N ASP A 179 0.58 10.19 -11.25
CA ASP A 179 -0.70 10.88 -11.51
C ASP A 179 -0.74 11.68 -12.82
N ASP A 180 0.32 11.60 -13.63
CA ASP A 180 0.43 12.27 -14.94
C ASP A 180 0.25 13.80 -14.87
N SER A 181 0.48 14.40 -13.70
CA SER A 181 0.16 15.80 -13.42
C SER A 181 1.02 16.83 -14.17
N ASN A 182 2.10 16.41 -14.82
CA ASN A 182 3.08 17.29 -15.47
C ASN A 182 3.31 16.91 -16.94
N ILE A 183 3.68 17.90 -17.75
CA ILE A 183 4.08 17.69 -19.15
C ILE A 183 5.38 16.85 -19.17
N GLY A 184 5.41 15.79 -19.97
CA GLY A 184 6.59 14.92 -20.07
C GLY A 184 6.70 13.90 -18.94
N SER A 185 5.57 13.44 -18.39
CA SER A 185 5.48 12.42 -17.33
C SER A 185 5.85 10.99 -17.79
N ALA A 186 6.76 10.85 -18.75
CA ALA A 186 7.23 9.55 -19.19
C ALA A 186 8.34 9.04 -18.25
N TRP A 187 8.01 8.12 -17.37
CA TRP A 187 8.95 7.59 -16.39
C TRP A 187 9.45 6.20 -16.79
N TYR A 188 10.77 5.97 -16.84
CA TYR A 188 11.32 4.63 -17.03
C TYR A 188 11.75 4.05 -15.68
N LEU A 189 10.90 3.22 -15.09
CA LEU A 189 11.19 2.53 -13.84
C LEU A 189 12.06 1.30 -14.12
N ASP A 190 13.25 1.23 -13.51
CA ASP A 190 14.09 0.03 -13.56
C ASP A 190 13.55 -1.01 -12.57
N ARG A 191 13.61 -0.72 -11.27
CA ARG A 191 13.15 -1.62 -10.22
C ARG A 191 12.82 -0.89 -8.92
N VAL A 192 12.13 -1.60 -8.03
CA VAL A 192 11.96 -1.20 -6.63
C VAL A 192 12.52 -2.30 -5.74
N GLU A 193 13.22 -1.92 -4.69
CA GLU A 193 13.72 -2.82 -3.66
C GLU A 193 13.15 -2.43 -2.31
N ILE A 194 12.74 -3.44 -1.52
CA ILE A 194 12.10 -3.21 -0.23
C ILE A 194 12.71 -4.15 0.80
N THR A 195 13.17 -3.59 1.92
CA THR A 195 13.64 -4.36 3.06
C THR A 195 12.52 -4.54 4.06
N ASP A 196 12.19 -5.80 4.35
CA ASP A 196 11.27 -6.15 5.44
C ASP A 196 11.97 -5.96 6.79
N PRO A 197 11.52 -5.05 7.67
CA PRO A 197 12.20 -4.73 8.91
C PRO A 197 12.12 -5.84 9.96
N GLU A 198 11.17 -6.78 9.86
CA GLU A 198 11.09 -7.91 10.80
C GLU A 198 12.09 -9.00 10.43
N THR A 199 12.22 -9.30 9.13
CA THR A 199 13.02 -10.44 8.65
C THR A 199 14.38 -10.02 8.11
N ASN A 200 14.62 -8.72 7.92
CA ASN A 200 15.75 -8.15 7.16
C ASN A 200 15.88 -8.74 5.75
N GLN A 201 14.78 -9.28 5.20
CA GLN A 201 14.78 -9.82 3.84
C GLN A 201 14.62 -8.69 2.82
N LEU A 202 15.54 -8.63 1.86
CA LEU A 202 15.44 -7.76 0.69
C LEU A 202 14.57 -8.41 -0.39
N TYR A 203 13.57 -7.67 -0.86
CA TYR A 203 12.70 -8.05 -1.97
C TYR A 203 12.98 -7.16 -3.18
N HIS A 204 13.05 -7.76 -4.37
CA HIS A 204 13.25 -7.03 -5.62
C HIS A 204 11.99 -7.12 -6.49
N PHE A 205 11.57 -5.99 -7.04
CA PHE A 205 10.42 -5.84 -7.93
C PHE A 205 10.90 -5.18 -9.22
N VAL A 206 11.22 -5.99 -10.23
CA VAL A 206 11.80 -5.49 -11.48
C VAL A 206 10.71 -5.09 -12.47
N CYS A 207 10.81 -3.87 -13.02
CA CYS A 207 9.86 -3.30 -13.97
C CYS A 207 10.45 -3.21 -15.38
N GLN A 208 11.51 -2.42 -15.54
CA GLN A 208 12.22 -2.14 -16.80
C GLN A 208 11.30 -1.79 -17.98
N LYS A 209 10.36 -0.88 -17.71
CA LYS A 209 9.37 -0.42 -18.68
C LYS A 209 9.07 1.05 -18.46
N TRP A 210 8.61 1.70 -19.53
CA TRP A 210 8.00 3.01 -19.43
C TRP A 210 6.65 2.90 -18.71
N LEU A 211 6.44 3.82 -17.77
CA LEU A 211 5.16 4.22 -17.23
C LEU A 211 4.86 5.57 -17.86
N ALA A 212 4.09 5.56 -18.95
CA ALA A 212 3.84 6.73 -19.79
C ALA A 212 2.63 6.46 -20.68
N THR A 213 1.84 7.49 -20.99
CA THR A 213 0.70 7.36 -21.92
C THR A 213 1.12 7.29 -23.39
N ASP A 214 2.33 7.75 -23.72
CA ASP A 214 2.87 7.88 -25.08
C ASP A 214 4.04 6.92 -25.39
N LYS A 215 4.45 6.06 -24.44
CA LYS A 215 5.52 5.05 -24.63
C LYS A 215 5.08 3.67 -24.17
N ASP A 216 5.84 2.65 -24.61
CA ASP A 216 5.57 1.22 -24.39
C ASP A 216 4.09 0.84 -24.63
N ASP A 217 3.35 0.49 -23.58
CA ASP A 217 1.96 0.05 -23.64
C ASP A 217 0.96 1.12 -23.16
N GLY A 218 1.40 2.36 -22.99
CA GLY A 218 0.52 3.48 -22.63
C GLY A 218 0.06 3.47 -21.18
N LEU A 219 0.62 2.60 -20.32
CA LEU A 219 0.20 2.46 -18.93
C LEU A 219 1.05 3.31 -18.00
N ILE A 220 0.41 4.10 -17.13
CA ILE A 220 1.07 4.89 -16.07
C ILE A 220 1.13 4.16 -14.71
N SER A 221 0.72 2.89 -14.68
CA SER A 221 0.66 2.05 -13.48
C SER A 221 1.09 0.62 -13.77
N ARG A 222 1.82 0.01 -12.83
CA ARG A 222 2.28 -1.37 -12.90
C ARG A 222 2.01 -2.10 -11.61
N GLU A 223 1.50 -3.33 -11.73
CA GLU A 223 1.59 -4.33 -10.67
C GLU A 223 2.77 -5.25 -10.93
N ILE A 224 3.70 -5.34 -9.97
CA ILE A 224 4.97 -6.04 -10.14
C ILE A 224 5.11 -7.05 -9.00
N PRO A 225 5.19 -8.36 -9.28
CA PRO A 225 5.39 -9.36 -8.24
C PRO A 225 6.84 -9.37 -7.74
N ALA A 226 7.01 -9.82 -6.50
CA ALA A 226 8.32 -10.03 -5.91
C ALA A 226 9.09 -11.10 -6.69
N LEU A 227 10.35 -10.82 -7.02
CA LEU A 227 11.23 -11.79 -7.66
C LEU A 227 11.63 -12.87 -6.65
N GLU A 228 11.50 -14.13 -7.03
CA GLU A 228 11.92 -15.23 -6.16
C GLU A 228 13.45 -15.30 -6.03
N ASN A 229 13.93 -15.71 -4.85
CA ASN A 229 15.36 -15.91 -4.56
C ASN A 229 16.09 -16.78 -5.60
N LYS A 230 15.40 -17.77 -6.18
CA LYS A 230 15.98 -18.59 -7.25
C LYS A 230 16.22 -17.78 -8.53
N ALA A 231 15.25 -16.95 -8.91
CA ALA A 231 15.36 -16.09 -10.09
C ALA A 231 16.43 -15.00 -9.90
N LEU A 232 16.53 -14.43 -8.68
CA LEU A 232 17.62 -13.52 -8.29
C LEU A 232 19.01 -14.16 -8.48
N ARG A 233 19.20 -15.38 -7.96
CA ARG A 233 20.47 -16.12 -8.12
C ARG A 233 20.82 -16.39 -9.59
N LEU A 234 19.82 -16.72 -10.40
CA LEU A 234 20.02 -16.94 -11.84
C LEU A 234 20.37 -15.64 -12.58
N ALA A 235 19.79 -14.51 -12.17
CA ALA A 235 20.11 -13.20 -12.73
C ALA A 235 21.55 -12.77 -12.36
N ALA A 236 21.93 -12.87 -11.09
CA ALA A 236 23.30 -12.56 -10.64
C ALA A 236 24.37 -13.45 -11.30
N ALA A 237 24.06 -14.73 -11.55
CA ALA A 237 24.94 -15.62 -12.30
C ALA A 237 25.08 -15.22 -13.79
N ARG A 238 24.09 -14.54 -14.37
CA ARG A 238 24.16 -13.99 -15.73
C ARG A 238 24.98 -12.71 -15.78
N GLU A 239 24.87 -11.83 -14.79
CA GLU A 239 25.65 -10.58 -14.67
C GLU A 239 27.15 -10.84 -14.63
N SER A 240 27.60 -11.89 -13.94
CA SER A 240 29.01 -12.28 -13.85
C SER A 240 29.57 -12.83 -15.18
N SER A 241 28.71 -13.12 -16.16
CA SER A 241 29.09 -13.61 -17.49
C SER A 241 28.93 -12.58 -18.62
N ALA A 242 28.22 -11.48 -18.40
CA ALA A 242 27.93 -10.46 -19.41
C ALA A 242 28.08 -9.05 -18.83
N GLY A 243 29.08 -8.30 -19.28
CA GLY A 243 29.29 -6.92 -18.87
C GLY A 243 28.12 -6.00 -19.26
N SER A 244 27.44 -5.47 -18.24
CA SER A 244 26.46 -4.36 -18.20
C SER A 244 25.00 -4.60 -18.65
N SER A 245 24.09 -4.05 -17.82
CA SER A 245 22.61 -3.95 -17.86
C SER A 245 21.82 -5.17 -18.35
N VAL A 246 21.26 -5.95 -17.42
CA VAL A 246 20.36 -7.07 -17.74
C VAL A 246 18.92 -6.56 -17.89
N ASN A 247 18.32 -6.84 -19.06
CA ASN A 247 16.86 -6.84 -19.23
C ASN A 247 16.29 -8.09 -18.53
N TYR A 248 15.58 -7.94 -17.41
CA TYR A 248 14.89 -9.02 -16.69
C TYR A 248 13.61 -9.43 -17.40
N GLY A 249 13.65 -9.72 -18.71
CA GLY A 249 12.51 -10.11 -19.53
C GLY A 249 11.72 -11.28 -18.92
N LEU A 250 10.78 -10.96 -18.03
CA LEU A 250 9.85 -11.88 -17.39
C LEU A 250 8.54 -11.76 -18.16
N GLU A 251 8.43 -12.53 -19.24
CA GLU A 251 7.15 -12.73 -19.90
C GLU A 251 6.29 -13.65 -19.01
N MET A 252 5.49 -13.05 -18.13
CA MET A 252 4.49 -13.78 -17.37
C MET A 252 3.34 -14.14 -18.30
N LYS A 253 3.35 -15.38 -18.80
CA LYS A 253 2.21 -15.96 -19.50
C LYS A 253 1.04 -16.07 -18.52
N SER A 254 0.09 -15.15 -18.60
CA SER A 254 -1.19 -15.26 -17.93
C SER A 254 -1.98 -16.41 -18.57
N LYS A 255 -2.05 -17.55 -17.87
CA LYS A 255 -3.05 -18.58 -18.18
C LYS A 255 -4.35 -18.20 -17.47
N PHE A 256 -5.14 -17.32 -18.07
CA PHE A 256 -6.57 -17.31 -17.82
C PHE A 256 -7.22 -18.33 -18.74
N SER A 257 -7.48 -19.51 -18.18
CA SER A 257 -8.40 -20.47 -18.78
C SER A 257 -9.81 -19.89 -18.67
N GLN A 258 -10.39 -19.50 -19.80
CA GLN A 258 -11.84 -19.28 -19.87
C GLN A 258 -12.54 -20.65 -19.72
N LYS A 259 -13.54 -20.69 -18.86
CA LYS A 259 -14.67 -21.61 -18.92
C LYS A 259 -15.92 -20.78 -19.10
#